data_AF-A0A7L5YT40-F1
#
_entry.id   AF-A0A7L5YT40-F1
#
_cell.length_a   1.000
_cell.length_b   1.000
_cell.length_c   1.000
_cell.angle_alpha   90.00
_cell.angle_beta   90.00
_cell.angle_gamma   90.00
#
_symmetry.space_group_name_H-M   'P 1'
#
loop_
_entity.id
_entity.type
_entity.pdbx_description
1 polymer ?
#
loop_
_entity_poly.entity_id
_entity_poly.type
_entity_poly.pdbx_seq_one_letter_code
_entity_poly.pdbx_strand_id
1 'polypeptide(L)'
;MVRYTTYGLATRLAETLGALDETVNAVYLFDTGVAYEDESCSEPARDFTLHLIVRVERKTKALSALISGLDRALTQAVAALYATPTCAHLLDAQIVDAAEVQQRIGYGAFLSSLHQRPLQVWQR
;
A
#
# COMPACT_ATOMS: atom_id res chain seq x y z
N MET A 1 6.05 16.33 10.60
CA MET A 1 4.66 16.14 11.08
C MET A 1 3.79 15.31 10.11
N VAL A 2 4.33 14.78 8.99
CA VAL A 2 3.56 14.03 7.96
C VAL A 2 3.52 12.50 8.21
N ARG A 3 4.45 11.94 9.00
CA ARG A 3 4.59 10.47 9.16
C ARG A 3 3.49 9.78 9.99
N TYR A 4 2.74 10.50 10.81
CA TYR A 4 1.67 9.90 11.62
C TYR A 4 0.39 9.65 10.81
N THR A 5 0.10 10.50 9.82
CA THR A 5 -1.14 10.45 9.03
C THR A 5 -1.15 9.23 8.10
N THR A 6 -0.01 8.92 7.49
CA THR A 6 0.16 7.75 6.61
C THR A 6 0.04 6.43 7.37
N TYR A 7 0.60 6.34 8.59
CA TYR A 7 0.44 5.15 9.43
C TYR A 7 -1.03 4.92 9.84
N GLY A 8 -1.74 5.99 10.25
CA GLY A 8 -3.15 5.90 10.60
C GLY A 8 -4.03 5.48 9.41
N LEU A 9 -3.78 6.04 8.23
CA LEU A 9 -4.45 5.64 6.99
C LEU A 9 -4.13 4.18 6.61
N ALA A 10 -2.86 3.78 6.66
CA ALA A 10 -2.45 2.41 6.36
C ALA A 10 -3.11 1.40 7.30
N THR A 11 -3.20 1.72 8.59
CA THR A 11 -3.87 0.86 9.59
C THR A 11 -5.36 0.72 9.28
N ARG A 12 -6.05 1.83 8.98
CA ARG A 12 -7.47 1.80 8.60
C ARG A 12 -7.73 1.04 7.30
N LEU A 13 -6.88 1.23 6.29
CA LEU A 13 -6.95 0.48 5.03
C LEU A 13 -6.74 -1.01 5.28
N ALA A 14 -5.76 -1.36 6.12
CA ALA A 14 -5.47 -2.74 6.45
C ALA A 14 -6.62 -3.43 7.22
N GLU A 15 -7.22 -2.75 8.20
CA GLU A 15 -8.42 -3.21 8.90
C GLU A 15 -9.59 -3.44 7.90
N THR A 16 -9.79 -2.49 6.99
CA THR A 16 -10.86 -2.54 6.00
C THR A 16 -10.64 -3.70 5.02
N LEU A 17 -9.41 -3.88 4.53
CA LEU A 17 -9.03 -5.01 3.67
C LEU A 17 -9.26 -6.35 4.35
N GLY A 18 -8.82 -6.47 5.62
CA GLY A 18 -9.02 -7.67 6.42
C GLY A 18 -10.47 -7.97 6.79
N ALA A 19 -11.33 -6.95 6.82
CA ALA A 19 -12.77 -7.12 7.04
C ALA A 19 -13.52 -7.48 5.75
N LEU A 20 -13.08 -6.96 4.59
CA LEU A 20 -13.76 -7.14 3.30
C LEU A 20 -13.32 -8.41 2.55
N ASP A 21 -12.10 -8.89 2.76
CA ASP A 21 -11.60 -10.10 2.13
C ASP A 21 -10.99 -11.06 3.18
N GLU A 22 -11.60 -12.24 3.30
CA GLU A 22 -11.18 -13.28 4.24
C GLU A 22 -9.83 -13.92 3.89
N THR A 23 -9.37 -13.76 2.65
CA THR A 23 -8.08 -14.30 2.19
C THR A 23 -6.89 -13.48 2.69
N VAL A 24 -7.11 -12.28 3.24
CA VAL A 24 -6.06 -11.40 3.76
C VAL A 24 -5.62 -11.89 5.14
N ASN A 25 -4.34 -12.28 5.21
CA ASN A 25 -3.72 -12.80 6.43
C ASN A 25 -2.96 -11.70 7.19
N ALA A 26 -2.27 -10.81 6.47
CA ALA A 26 -1.52 -9.72 7.07
C ALA A 26 -1.32 -8.58 6.08
N VAL A 27 -1.14 -7.37 6.59
CA VAL A 27 -0.80 -6.19 5.81
C VAL A 27 0.41 -5.50 6.42
N TYR A 28 1.36 -5.16 5.56
CA TYR A 28 2.59 -4.49 5.93
C TYR A 28 2.68 -3.15 5.22
N LEU A 29 3.03 -2.12 5.95
CA LEU A 29 3.39 -0.82 5.40
C LEU A 29 4.89 -0.82 5.15
N PHE A 30 5.29 -0.42 3.95
CA PHE A 30 6.69 -0.23 3.62
C PHE A 30 6.91 1.22 3.19
N ASP A 31 7.89 1.87 3.81
CA ASP A 31 8.35 3.20 3.40
C ASP A 31 9.61 2.95 2.57
N THR A 32 9.49 3.06 1.25
CA THR A 32 10.62 2.86 0.33
C THR A 32 11.71 3.90 0.60
N GLY A 33 11.39 5.06 1.20
CA GLY A 33 12.35 6.13 1.47
C GLY A 33 13.00 6.72 0.21
N VAL A 34 12.67 6.19 -0.96
CA VAL A 34 13.07 6.69 -2.26
C VAL A 34 11.95 7.63 -2.66
N ALA A 35 12.21 8.93 -2.55
CA ALA A 35 11.47 9.91 -3.33
C ALA A 35 11.52 9.39 -4.77
N TYR A 36 10.39 8.93 -5.29
CA TYR A 36 10.30 8.68 -6.71
C TYR A 36 10.55 10.06 -7.32
N GLU A 37 11.75 10.28 -7.86
CA GLU A 37 12.06 11.37 -8.78
C GLU A 37 11.30 11.10 -10.08
N ASP A 38 9.97 10.93 -9.99
CA ASP A 38 9.10 11.01 -11.14
C ASP A 38 8.85 12.49 -11.32
N GLU A 39 9.58 13.07 -12.27
CA GLU A 39 9.53 14.48 -12.70
C GLU A 39 8.14 14.93 -13.18
N SER A 40 7.10 14.10 -13.01
CA SER A 40 5.70 14.40 -13.32
C SER A 40 4.98 15.21 -12.23
N CYS A 41 5.55 15.30 -11.02
CA CYS A 41 4.93 16.03 -9.91
C CYS A 41 5.72 17.29 -9.54
N SER A 42 5.41 18.41 -10.20
CA SER A 42 5.88 19.72 -9.78
C SER A 42 5.43 20.00 -8.33
N GLU A 43 6.40 20.15 -7.44
CA GLU A 43 6.29 20.23 -5.97
C GLU A 43 5.21 21.23 -5.49
N PRO A 44 4.43 20.95 -4.41
CA PRO A 44 4.81 20.28 -3.17
C PRO A 44 4.01 19.00 -2.85
N ALA A 45 3.52 18.27 -3.85
CA ALA A 45 2.92 16.94 -3.67
C ALA A 45 3.99 15.85 -3.42
N ARG A 46 5.02 16.18 -2.63
CA ARG A 46 6.05 15.25 -2.18
C ARG A 46 5.39 14.11 -1.40
N ASP A 47 5.47 12.92 -1.97
CA ASP A 47 5.56 11.64 -1.25
C ASP A 47 4.32 11.22 -0.42
N PHE A 48 3.12 11.30 -1.01
CA PHE A 48 1.92 10.67 -0.41
C PHE A 48 1.60 9.26 -0.96
N THR A 49 2.56 8.61 -1.62
CA THR A 49 2.38 7.23 -2.09
C THR A 49 2.50 6.26 -0.91
N LEU A 50 1.39 5.61 -0.57
CA LEU A 50 1.35 4.55 0.43
C LEU A 50 1.72 3.22 -0.22
N HIS A 51 2.89 2.68 0.11
CA HIS A 51 3.28 1.34 -0.33
C HIS A 51 2.87 0.30 0.71
N LEU A 52 1.95 -0.58 0.33
CA LEU A 52 1.46 -1.66 1.16
C LEU A 52 1.83 -3.02 0.56
N ILE A 53 2.12 -3.97 1.41
CA ILE A 53 2.28 -5.38 1.04
C ILE A 53 1.15 -6.14 1.73
N VAL A 54 0.25 -6.70 0.93
CA VAL A 54 -0.92 -7.45 1.40
C VAL A 54 -0.60 -8.94 1.25
N ARG A 55 -0.38 -9.62 2.36
CA ARG A 55 -0.18 -11.07 2.39
C ARG A 55 -1.53 -11.76 2.43
N VAL A 56 -1.78 -12.59 1.43
CA VAL A 56 -3.00 -13.38 1.30
C VAL A 56 -2.72 -14.87 1.24
N GLU A 57 -3.74 -15.68 1.49
CA GLU A 57 -3.68 -17.12 1.25
C GLU A 57 -3.66 -17.41 -0.25
N ARG A 58 -4.53 -16.74 -1.02
CA ARG A 58 -4.64 -16.86 -2.47
C ARG A 58 -4.90 -15.50 -3.11
N LYS A 59 -4.32 -15.23 -4.28
CA LYS A 59 -4.60 -13.99 -5.03
C LYS A 59 -6.01 -14.07 -5.63
N THR A 60 -6.87 -13.12 -5.29
CA THR A 60 -8.22 -13.01 -5.85
C THR A 60 -8.33 -11.77 -6.73
N LYS A 61 -9.08 -11.88 -7.84
CA LYS A 61 -9.39 -10.72 -8.69
C LYS A 61 -10.23 -9.68 -7.95
N ALA A 62 -11.04 -10.13 -6.98
CA ALA A 62 -11.86 -9.26 -6.14
C ALA A 62 -10.99 -8.34 -5.28
N LEU A 63 -9.94 -8.88 -4.64
CA LEU A 63 -9.00 -8.08 -3.86
C LEU A 63 -8.26 -7.05 -4.70
N SER A 64 -7.77 -7.45 -5.88
CA SER A 64 -7.12 -6.52 -6.81
C SER A 64 -8.07 -5.40 -7.24
N ALA A 65 -9.32 -5.72 -7.57
CA ALA A 65 -10.32 -4.72 -7.94
C ALA A 65 -10.65 -3.77 -6.78
N LEU A 66 -10.72 -4.29 -5.56
CA LEU A 66 -10.98 -3.51 -4.35
C LEU A 66 -9.83 -2.54 -4.06
N ILE A 67 -8.57 -3.00 -4.15
CA ILE A 67 -7.38 -2.16 -4.03
C ILE A 67 -7.40 -1.04 -5.09
N SER A 68 -7.64 -1.38 -6.36
CA SER A 68 -7.75 -0.37 -7.43
C SER A 68 -8.94 0.58 -7.25
N GLY A 69 -9.98 0.17 -6.53
CA GLY A 69 -11.10 1.03 -6.14
C GLY A 69 -10.71 2.02 -5.05
N LEU A 70 -10.00 1.53 -4.03
CA LEU A 70 -9.49 2.35 -2.92
C LEU A 70 -8.47 3.39 -3.42
N ASP A 71 -7.53 2.99 -4.27
CA ASP A 71 -6.57 3.91 -4.89
C ASP A 71 -7.29 5.05 -5.63
N ARG A 72 -8.26 4.72 -6.48
CA ARG A 72 -9.05 5.72 -7.20
C ARG A 72 -9.84 6.66 -6.28
N ALA A 73 -10.46 6.11 -5.22
CA ALA A 73 -11.19 6.91 -4.25
C ALA A 73 -10.27 7.87 -3.47
N LEU A 74 -9.07 7.41 -3.10
CA LEU A 74 -8.05 8.24 -2.46
C LEU A 74 -7.56 9.33 -3.41
N THR A 75 -7.21 9.00 -4.65
CA THR A 75 -6.77 9.97 -5.67
C THR A 75 -7.83 11.05 -5.91
N GLN A 76 -9.10 10.67 -5.98
CA GLN A 76 -10.21 11.63 -6.13
C GLN A 76 -10.39 12.52 -4.89
N ALA A 77 -10.34 11.94 -3.69
CA ALA A 77 -10.49 12.70 -2.44
C ALA A 77 -9.36 13.72 -2.26
N VAL A 78 -8.12 13.35 -2.59
CA VAL A 78 -6.98 14.25 -2.51
C VAL A 78 -7.02 15.30 -3.62
N ALA A 79 -7.40 14.94 -4.84
CA ALA A 79 -7.59 15.92 -5.93
C ALA A 79 -8.63 16.99 -5.55
N ALA A 80 -9.73 16.58 -4.90
CA ALA A 80 -10.75 17.49 -4.41
C ALA A 80 -10.25 18.42 -3.29
N LEU A 81 -9.30 17.96 -2.46
CA LEU A 81 -8.72 18.74 -1.36
C LEU A 81 -7.68 19.77 -1.83
N TYR A 82 -6.85 19.41 -2.81
CA TYR A 82 -5.71 20.25 -3.22
C TYR A 82 -5.97 21.10 -4.47
N ALA A 83 -7.11 20.91 -5.16
CA ALA A 83 -7.50 21.65 -6.37
C ALA A 83 -6.43 21.68 -7.49
N THR A 84 -5.47 20.78 -7.43
CA THR A 84 -4.40 20.55 -8.39
C THR A 84 -4.48 19.12 -8.93
N PRO A 85 -3.95 18.85 -10.13
CA PRO A 85 -3.82 17.49 -10.62
C PRO A 85 -2.86 16.73 -9.71
N THR A 86 -3.41 15.94 -8.78
CA THR A 86 -2.61 15.04 -7.95
C THR A 86 -2.14 13.83 -8.74
N CYS A 87 -1.06 13.19 -8.26
CA CYS A 87 -0.47 11.97 -8.81
C CYS A 87 -1.52 10.93 -9.23
N ALA A 88 -1.22 10.20 -10.30
CA ALA A 88 -2.10 9.19 -10.87
C ALA A 88 -2.49 8.08 -9.86
N HIS A 89 -1.59 7.76 -8.92
CA HIS A 89 -1.78 6.73 -7.91
C HIS A 89 -1.25 7.19 -6.56
N LEU A 90 -2.04 6.98 -5.50
CA LEU A 90 -1.66 7.29 -4.12
C LEU A 90 -1.47 6.02 -3.26
N LEU A 91 -1.96 4.88 -3.74
CA LEU A 91 -1.88 3.60 -3.06
C LEU A 91 -1.26 2.56 -4.00
N ASP A 92 -0.05 2.13 -3.66
CA ASP A 92 0.61 1.00 -4.31
C ASP A 92 0.56 -0.21 -3.37
N ALA A 93 -0.45 -1.07 -3.54
CA ALA A 93 -0.62 -2.26 -2.73
C ALA A 93 -0.26 -3.52 -3.51
N GLN A 94 0.80 -4.19 -3.07
CA GLN A 94 1.30 -5.41 -3.68
C GLN A 94 0.75 -6.65 -2.98
N ILE A 95 0.07 -7.49 -3.74
CA ILE A 95 -0.56 -8.71 -3.22
C ILE A 95 0.43 -9.86 -3.35
N VAL A 96 0.74 -10.48 -2.22
CA VAL A 96 1.68 -11.61 -2.13
C VAL A 96 0.96 -12.81 -1.54
N ASP A 97 1.08 -13.96 -2.17
CA ASP A 97 0.50 -15.20 -1.63
C ASP A 97 1.48 -15.96 -0.72
N ALA A 98 0.98 -16.98 -0.03
CA ALA A 98 1.80 -17.81 0.85
C ALA A 98 2.93 -18.55 0.10
N ALA A 99 2.73 -18.90 -1.17
CA ALA A 99 3.74 -19.59 -1.97
C ALA A 99 4.90 -18.66 -2.31
N GLU A 100 4.64 -17.41 -2.69
CA GLU A 100 5.67 -16.40 -2.96
C GLU A 100 6.48 -16.03 -1.71
N VAL A 101 5.84 -15.98 -0.54
CA VAL A 101 6.54 -15.77 0.74
C VAL A 101 7.43 -16.97 1.07
N GLN A 102 6.92 -18.18 0.90
CA GLN A 102 7.67 -19.41 1.21
C GLN A 102 8.82 -19.66 0.23
N GLN A 103 8.61 -19.36 -1.05
CA GLN A 103 9.62 -19.49 -2.11
C GLN A 103 10.55 -18.28 -2.20
N ARG A 104 10.31 -17.23 -1.40
CA ARG A 104 11.09 -15.97 -1.39
C ARG A 104 11.15 -15.33 -2.78
N ILE A 105 10.01 -15.19 -3.43
CA ILE A 105 9.89 -14.60 -4.76
C ILE A 105 9.33 -13.17 -4.62
N GLY A 106 9.95 -12.20 -5.30
CA GLY A 106 9.48 -10.82 -5.35
C GLY A 106 9.31 -10.17 -3.97
N TYR A 107 8.14 -9.58 -3.71
CA TYR A 107 7.80 -8.96 -2.42
C TYR A 107 7.70 -9.97 -1.26
N GLY A 108 7.61 -11.28 -1.54
CA GLY A 108 7.65 -12.33 -0.53
C GLY A 108 9.04 -12.49 0.11
N ALA A 109 10.11 -12.32 -0.69
CA ALA A 109 11.47 -12.19 -0.15
C ALA A 109 11.63 -10.90 0.65
N PHE A 110 10.97 -9.84 0.22
CA PHE A 110 11.09 -8.51 0.82
C PHE A 110 10.59 -8.48 2.28
N LEU A 111 9.55 -9.25 2.62
CA LEU A 111 9.10 -9.43 4.01
C LEU A 111 10.18 -9.99 4.94
N SER A 112 11.14 -10.76 4.39
CA SER A 112 12.26 -11.33 5.15
C SER A 112 13.54 -10.49 5.09
N SER A 113 13.51 -9.33 4.41
CA SER A 113 14.67 -8.47 4.23
C SER A 113 15.09 -7.83 5.55
N LEU A 114 16.38 -7.93 5.88
CA LEU A 114 16.97 -7.40 7.12
C LEU A 114 17.26 -5.90 7.05
N HIS A 115 17.34 -5.32 5.85
CA HIS A 115 17.79 -3.94 5.65
C HIS A 115 16.65 -2.91 5.74
N GLN A 116 15.44 -3.29 5.35
CA GLN A 116 14.28 -2.40 5.36
C GLN A 116 13.03 -3.23 5.66
N ARG A 117 12.88 -3.60 6.94
CA ARG A 117 11.81 -4.51 7.38
C ARG A 117 10.46 -3.77 7.26
N PRO A 118 9.50 -4.30 6.48
CA PRO A 118 8.15 -3.73 6.41
C PRO A 118 7.51 -3.72 7.79
N LEU A 119 6.81 -2.63 8.11
CA LEU A 119 6.10 -2.49 9.38
C LEU A 119 4.76 -3.21 9.26
N GLN A 120 4.57 -4.28 10.03
CA GLN A 120 3.28 -4.96 10.08
C GLN A 120 2.25 -4.02 10.74
N VAL A 121 1.25 -3.60 9.98
CA VAL A 121 0.18 -2.71 10.46
C VAL A 121 -1.07 -3.48 10.87
N TRP A 122 -1.23 -4.70 10.36
CA TRP A 122 -2.39 -5.54 10.65
C TRP A 122 -2.10 -7.02 10.41
N GLN A 123 -2.76 -7.88 11.19
CA GLN A 123 -2.76 -9.33 11.03
C GLN A 123 -4.07 -9.92 11.56
N ARG A 124 -4.48 -11.04 10.95
CA ARG A 124 -5.54 -11.92 11.44
C ARG A 124 -5.00 -13.05 12.32
#